data_AF-A0A3E2JBJ4-F1
#
_entry.id   AF-A0A3E2JBJ4-F1
#
_cell.length_a   1.000
_cell.length_b   1.000
_cell.length_c   1.000
_cell.angle_alpha   90.00
_cell.angle_beta   90.00
_cell.angle_gamma   90.00
#
_symmetry.space_group_name_H-M   'P 1'
#
loop_
_entity.id
_entity.type
_entity.pdbx_description
1 polymer ?
#
loop_
_entity_poly.entity_id
_entity_poly.type
_entity_poly.pdbx_seq_one_letter_code
_entity_poly.pdbx_strand_id
1 'polypeptide(L)'
;MAILASIAVLSLFGYIQKVKTEMCNRNMKQLEKMYNTYLLTEADVEHTNVLFAEYLREYGEEICPNDGDIIYLEGNVQCNLYSNHNKKGDNDVEEEDDGWVPFL
;
A
#
# COMPACT_ATOMS: atom_id res chain seq x y z
N MET A 1 -13.69 -34.94 2.69
CA MET A 1 -12.56 -34.19 2.08
C MET A 1 -12.95 -32.83 1.54
N ALA A 2 -14.16 -32.61 0.99
CA ALA A 2 -14.57 -31.30 0.48
C ALA A 2 -14.53 -30.16 1.51
N ILE A 3 -14.87 -30.45 2.77
CA ILE A 3 -14.91 -29.44 3.85
C ILE A 3 -13.51 -28.89 4.18
N LEU A 4 -12.49 -29.76 4.20
CA LEU A 4 -11.10 -29.34 4.48
C LEU A 4 -10.56 -28.48 3.32
N ALA A 5 -10.91 -28.82 2.07
CA ALA A 5 -10.53 -28.03 0.92
C ALA A 5 -11.17 -26.63 0.95
N SER A 6 -12.45 -26.51 1.34
CA SER A 6 -13.11 -25.20 1.45
C SER A 6 -12.51 -24.32 2.55
N ILE A 7 -12.13 -24.88 3.70
CA ILE A 7 -11.47 -24.12 4.78
C ILE A 7 -10.12 -23.60 4.28
N ALA A 8 -9.33 -24.44 3.63
CA ALA A 8 -8.03 -24.04 3.07
C ALA A 8 -8.15 -22.88 2.06
N VAL A 9 -9.16 -22.89 1.20
CA VAL A 9 -9.41 -21.81 0.23
C VAL A 9 -9.73 -20.48 0.92
N LEU A 10 -10.58 -20.49 1.95
CA LEU A 10 -10.93 -19.28 2.70
C LEU A 10 -9.70 -18.69 3.41
N SER A 11 -8.89 -19.54 4.06
CA SER A 11 -7.66 -19.09 4.72
C SER A 11 -6.68 -18.49 3.72
N LEU A 12 -6.47 -19.13 2.56
CA LEU A 12 -5.59 -18.62 1.50
C LEU A 12 -6.03 -17.24 1.01
N PHE A 13 -7.33 -17.00 0.88
CA PHE A 13 -7.86 -15.71 0.46
C PHE A 13 -7.47 -14.58 1.43
N GLY A 14 -7.56 -14.85 2.75
CA GLY A 14 -7.12 -13.90 3.77
C GLY A 14 -5.62 -13.57 3.67
N TYR A 15 -4.77 -14.59 3.49
CA TYR A 15 -3.32 -14.38 3.30
C TYR A 15 -3.01 -13.57 2.04
N ILE A 16 -3.68 -13.86 0.92
CA ILE A 16 -3.50 -13.11 -0.33
C ILE A 16 -3.84 -11.64 -0.12
N GLN A 17 -4.94 -11.33 0.56
CA GLN A 17 -5.30 -9.94 0.85
C GLN A 17 -4.23 -9.23 1.70
N LYS A 18 -3.73 -9.87 2.75
CA LYS A 18 -2.68 -9.30 3.60
C LYS A 18 -1.42 -8.97 2.80
N VAL A 19 -0.97 -9.90 1.97
CA VAL A 19 0.21 -9.70 1.10
C VAL A 19 -0.02 -8.54 0.13
N LYS A 20 -1.19 -8.45 -0.49
CA LYS A 20 -1.53 -7.35 -1.41
C LYS A 20 -1.51 -5.99 -0.72
N THR A 21 -2.05 -5.90 0.49
CA THR A 21 -2.01 -4.68 1.31
C THR A 21 -0.57 -4.27 1.63
N GLU A 22 0.26 -5.23 2.04
CA GLU A 22 1.68 -4.98 2.34
C GLU A 22 2.47 -4.54 1.10
N MET A 23 2.24 -5.18 -0.05
CA MET A 23 2.83 -4.79 -1.32
C MET A 23 2.44 -3.37 -1.71
N CYS A 24 1.14 -3.04 -1.67
CA CYS A 24 0.67 -1.69 -1.96
C CYS A 24 1.36 -0.66 -1.06
N ASN A 25 1.43 -0.91 0.24
CA ASN A 25 2.10 -0.01 1.19
C ASN A 25 3.59 0.19 0.90
N ARG A 26 4.32 -0.86 0.53
CA ARG A 26 5.74 -0.75 0.17
C ARG A 26 5.93 0.00 -1.14
N ASN A 27 5.13 -0.34 -2.15
CA ASN A 27 5.19 0.29 -3.47
C ASN A 27 4.86 1.79 -3.38
N MET A 28 3.83 2.18 -2.62
CA MET A 28 3.51 3.60 -2.38
C MET A 28 4.69 4.37 -1.76
N LYS A 29 5.31 3.83 -0.71
CA LYS A 29 6.47 4.48 -0.06
C LYS A 29 7.67 4.59 -0.99
N GLN A 30 7.87 3.60 -1.85
CA GLN A 30 8.94 3.64 -2.84
C GLN A 30 8.64 4.70 -3.91
N LEU A 31 7.42 4.70 -4.43
CA LEU A 31 6.96 5.67 -5.42
C LEU A 31 7.04 7.11 -4.89
N GLU A 32 6.65 7.34 -3.64
CA GLU A 32 6.77 8.64 -2.97
C GLU A 32 8.21 9.14 -2.96
N LYS A 33 9.16 8.29 -2.56
CA LYS A 33 10.58 8.65 -2.55
C LYS A 33 11.09 8.97 -3.95
N MET A 34 10.72 8.17 -4.94
CA MET A 34 11.13 8.37 -6.33
C MET A 34 10.57 9.68 -6.88
N TYR A 35 9.27 9.93 -6.67
CA TYR A 35 8.62 11.16 -7.12
C TYR A 35 9.16 12.40 -6.41
N ASN A 36 9.37 12.34 -5.09
CA ASN A 36 9.98 13.44 -4.35
C ASN A 36 11.41 13.73 -4.82
N THR A 37 12.17 12.69 -5.17
CA THR A 37 13.50 12.87 -5.77
C THR A 37 13.39 13.54 -7.13
N TYR A 38 12.49 13.05 -7.99
CA TYR A 38 12.22 13.62 -9.31
C TYR A 38 11.86 15.12 -9.25
N LEU A 39 11.00 15.52 -8.30
CA LEU A 39 10.65 16.93 -8.09
C LEU A 39 11.87 17.80 -7.76
N LEU A 40 12.80 17.28 -6.96
CA LEU A 40 13.99 18.00 -6.52
C LEU A 40 15.13 18.02 -7.55
N THR A 41 15.24 17.01 -8.41
CA THR A 41 16.41 16.82 -9.27
C THR A 41 16.16 17.09 -10.74
N GLU A 42 15.02 16.66 -11.26
CA GLU A 42 14.74 16.70 -12.70
C GLU A 42 13.80 17.83 -13.05
N ALA A 43 12.72 17.94 -12.28
CA ALA A 43 11.66 18.90 -12.58
C ALA A 43 12.01 20.30 -12.04
N ASP A 44 12.67 20.40 -10.87
CA ASP A 44 12.92 21.65 -10.12
C ASP A 44 11.66 22.52 -10.00
N VAL A 45 10.51 21.86 -9.83
CA VAL A 45 9.19 22.49 -9.73
C VAL A 45 8.39 21.89 -8.59
N GLU A 46 7.40 22.63 -8.13
CA GLU A 46 6.41 22.12 -7.18
C GLU A 46 5.49 21.08 -7.83
N HIS A 47 4.95 20.19 -6.99
CA HIS A 47 3.99 19.18 -7.42
C HIS A 47 2.76 19.82 -8.09
N THR A 48 2.32 19.22 -9.19
CA THR A 48 0.98 19.43 -9.76
C THR A 48 0.33 18.09 -10.09
N ASN A 49 -1.01 18.05 -10.09
CA ASN A 49 -1.75 16.83 -10.44
C ASN A 49 -1.42 16.32 -11.86
N VAL A 50 -1.17 17.24 -12.80
CA VAL A 50 -0.82 16.88 -14.19
C VAL A 50 0.56 16.23 -14.24
N LEU A 51 1.54 16.82 -13.55
CA LEU A 51 2.90 16.28 -13.47
C LEU A 51 2.91 14.89 -12.83
N PHE A 52 2.17 14.71 -11.74
CA PHE A 52 2.09 13.41 -11.07
C PHE A 52 1.38 12.37 -11.93
N ALA A 53 0.31 12.74 -12.64
CA ALA A 53 -0.36 11.83 -13.56
C ALA A 53 0.54 11.39 -14.73
N GLU A 54 1.36 12.31 -15.26
CA GLU A 54 2.36 11.98 -16.28
C GLU A 54 3.44 11.04 -15.71
N TYR A 55 3.95 11.34 -14.52
CA TYR A 55 4.91 10.50 -13.83
C TYR A 55 4.37 9.09 -13.57
N LEU A 56 3.13 8.96 -13.11
CA LEU A 56 2.47 7.67 -12.91
C LEU A 56 2.29 6.88 -14.20
N ARG A 57 2.04 7.56 -15.34
CA ARG A 57 1.94 6.87 -16.63
C ARG A 57 3.25 6.21 -17.03
N GLU A 58 4.39 6.77 -16.61
CA GLU A 58 5.72 6.29 -16.97
C GLU A 58 6.31 5.30 -15.95
N TYR A 59 6.06 5.53 -14.65
CA TYR A 59 6.69 4.79 -13.55
C TYR A 59 5.70 4.14 -12.57
N GLY A 60 4.39 4.30 -12.79
CA GLY A 60 3.33 3.89 -11.86
C GLY A 60 2.66 2.56 -12.18
N GLU A 61 3.28 1.70 -12.99
CA GLU A 61 2.75 0.35 -13.25
C GLU A 61 2.85 -0.55 -11.99
N GLU A 62 1.84 -1.40 -11.79
CA GLU A 62 1.79 -2.43 -10.73
C GLU A 62 1.96 -1.91 -9.28
N ILE A 63 1.67 -0.64 -9.01
CA ILE A 63 1.80 -0.05 -7.67
C ILE A 63 0.77 -0.65 -6.69
N CYS A 64 -0.49 -0.79 -7.10
CA CYS A 64 -1.54 -1.39 -6.29
C CYS A 64 -2.00 -2.73 -6.90
N PRO A 65 -1.82 -3.88 -6.21
CA PRO A 65 -2.28 -5.19 -6.68
C PRO A 65 -3.80 -5.39 -6.73
N ASN A 66 -4.56 -4.36 -6.35
CA ASN A 66 -6.03 -4.33 -6.38
C ASN A 66 -6.54 -3.14 -7.21
N ASP A 67 -5.68 -2.57 -8.07
CA ASP A 67 -6.03 -1.50 -8.99
C ASP A 67 -6.65 -0.28 -8.29
N GLY A 68 -6.15 0.03 -7.09
CA GLY A 68 -6.52 1.23 -6.35
C GLY A 68 -5.95 2.50 -7.00
N ASP A 69 -6.70 3.59 -6.89
CA ASP A 69 -6.28 4.89 -7.42
C ASP A 69 -5.15 5.47 -6.56
N ILE A 70 -4.07 5.88 -7.24
CA ILE A 70 -2.90 6.48 -6.62
C ILE A 70 -2.97 8.00 -6.76
N ILE A 71 -2.89 8.71 -5.64
CA ILE A 71 -2.94 10.17 -5.56
C ILE A 71 -1.76 10.72 -4.76
N TYR A 72 -1.38 11.96 -5.02
CA TYR A 72 -0.37 12.66 -4.27
C TYR A 72 -1.03 13.80 -3.49
N LEU A 73 -0.93 13.76 -2.16
CA LEU A 73 -1.57 14.71 -1.25
C LEU A 73 -0.60 15.08 -0.13
N GLU A 74 -0.45 16.38 0.11
CA GLU A 74 0.34 16.92 1.23
C GLU A 74 1.77 16.36 1.32
N GLY A 75 2.42 16.09 0.19
CA GLY A 75 3.78 15.56 0.16
C GLY A 75 3.88 14.03 0.19
N ASN A 76 2.75 13.31 0.21
CA ASN A 76 2.70 11.86 0.34
C ASN A 76 1.94 11.21 -0.80
N VAL A 77 2.36 9.99 -1.18
CA VAL A 77 1.60 9.14 -2.12
C VAL A 77 0.61 8.29 -1.34
N GLN A 78 -0.66 8.32 -1.75
CA GLN A 78 -1.74 7.56 -1.14
C GLN A 78 -2.45 6.67 -2.16
N CYS A 79 -2.94 5.53 -1.69
CA CYS A 79 -3.86 4.66 -2.41
C CYS A 79 -5.23 4.73 -1.73
N ASN A 80 -6.28 4.93 -2.53
CA ASN A 80 -7.66 5.03 -2.02
C ASN A 80 -8.15 3.77 -1.28
N LEU A 81 -7.57 2.59 -1.54
CA LEU A 81 -7.95 1.32 -0.91
C LEU A 81 -7.27 1.07 0.44
N TYR A 82 -6.06 1.60 0.63
CA TYR A 82 -5.18 1.21 1.75
C TYR A 82 -4.50 2.38 2.46
N SER A 83 -4.99 3.61 2.28
CA SER A 83 -4.40 4.82 2.88
C SER A 83 -4.24 4.65 4.39
N ASN A 84 -3.01 4.35 4.80
CA ASN A 84 -2.62 4.15 6.19
C ASN A 84 -2.02 5.45 6.72
N HIS A 85 -2.71 6.58 6.49
CA HIS A 85 -2.40 7.78 7.23
C HIS A 85 -2.76 7.51 8.69
N ASN A 86 -1.71 7.28 9.48
CA ASN A 86 -1.68 7.34 10.94
C ASN A 86 -2.82 8.22 11.47
N LYS A 87 -3.91 7.58 11.91
CA LYS A 87 -4.80 8.19 12.89
C LYS A 87 -3.99 8.33 14.18
N LYS A 88 -3.25 9.42 14.29
CA LYS A 88 -2.83 9.94 15.59
C LYS A 88 -4.07 10.63 16.18
N GLY A 89 -4.95 9.82 16.74
CA GLY A 89 -6.22 10.23 17.32
C GLY A 89 -6.83 9.04 18.06
N ASP A 90 -6.59 9.05 19.36
CA ASP A 90 -7.04 8.14 20.42
C ASP A 90 -8.26 7.24 20.16
N ASN A 91 -8.12 6.00 20.66
CA ASN A 91 -9.13 4.94 20.87
C ASN A 91 -9.62 4.21 19.61
N ASP A 92 -9.11 3.00 19.36
CA ASP A 92 -9.81 1.76 19.73
C ASP A 92 -9.14 0.51 19.12
N VAL A 93 -8.77 -0.41 20.03
CA VAL A 93 -8.43 -1.83 19.89
C VAL A 93 -7.15 -2.20 19.13
N GLU A 94 -6.08 -2.37 19.90
CA GLU A 94 -5.04 -3.35 19.60
C GLU A 94 -5.69 -4.74 19.59
N GLU A 95 -5.81 -5.37 18.41
CA GLU A 95 -5.98 -6.82 18.37
C GLU A 95 -4.63 -7.44 18.71
N GLU A 96 -4.51 -7.86 19.97
CA GLU A 96 -3.51 -8.81 20.43
C GLU A 96 -3.60 -10.08 19.57
N ASP A 97 -2.51 -10.41 18.86
CA ASP A 97 -2.28 -11.78 18.38
C ASP A 97 -0.96 -12.27 18.99
N ASP A 98 -1.09 -12.81 20.18
CA ASP A 98 -0.09 -13.51 20.97
C ASP A 98 0.20 -14.91 20.37
N GLY A 99 0.70 -14.94 19.15
CA GLY A 99 1.15 -16.17 18.49
C GLY A 99 2.52 -16.65 18.98
N TRP A 100 2.63 -17.15 20.21
CA TRP A 100 3.78 -17.94 20.66
C TRP A 100 4.02 -19.11 19.70
N VAL A 101 5.15 -19.12 19.00
CA VAL A 101 5.63 -20.27 18.20
C VAL A 101 6.75 -21.00 18.96
N PRO A 102 6.56 -22.25 19.39
CA PRO A 102 7.67 -23.08 19.87
C PRO A 102 8.50 -23.55 18.67
N PHE A 103 9.80 -23.30 18.69
CA PHE A 103 10.74 -23.93 17.77
C PHE A 103 10.90 -25.41 18.16
N LEU A 104 10.69 -26.31 17.19
CA LEU A 104 11.05 -27.73 17.26
C LEU A 104 12.56 -27.92 17.10
#